data_AF-A0A916JLP3-F1
#
_entry.id   AF-A0A916JLP3-F1
#
_cell.length_a   1.000
_cell.length_b   1.000
_cell.length_c   1.000
_cell.angle_alpha   90.00
_cell.angle_beta   90.00
_cell.angle_gamma   90.00
#
_symmetry.space_group_name_H-M   'P 1'
#
loop_
_entity.id
_entity.type
_entity.pdbx_description
1 polymer ?
#
loop_
_entity_poly.entity_id
_entity_poly.type
_entity_poly.pdbx_seq_one_letter_code
_entity_poly.pdbx_strand_id
1 'polypeptide(L)'
;MVTEHKTFENITFESLEKGLYEECVFKNCDFTAISLAFFKFENCTFKQCNLSNVSLNQTSLQDCEFEESKLTGINFQDVNPFLFGIDCINCDLSLTYFAENDLSRSNFRNCNFSDAQFLEVNAQGTNFSESNLKNTVFDQTNLSGAYLSGVTDLSIDITKNSVKKMRVDLDNLPGLLANFSLEIIA
;
A
#
# COMPACT_ATOMS: atom_id res chain seq x y z
N MET A 1 0.53 25.45 8.63
CA MET A 1 1.70 25.29 9.51
C MET A 1 2.73 24.42 8.81
N VAL A 2 4.02 24.57 9.13
CA VAL A 2 5.08 23.64 8.72
C VAL A 2 5.73 23.10 9.99
N THR A 3 5.88 21.78 10.09
CA THR A 3 6.60 21.07 11.16
C THR A 3 7.69 20.22 10.52
N GLU A 4 8.93 20.39 10.95
CA GLU A 4 10.08 19.74 10.32
C GLU A 4 10.89 18.96 11.38
N HIS A 5 11.46 17.80 10.99
CA HIS A 5 12.45 17.05 11.78
C HIS A 5 11.99 16.66 13.21
N LYS A 6 10.67 16.55 13.42
CA LYS A 6 10.10 16.29 14.75
C LYS A 6 9.77 14.82 14.92
N THR A 7 10.11 14.29 16.09
CA THR A 7 9.68 12.95 16.52
C THR A 7 8.48 13.03 17.46
N PHE A 8 7.46 12.25 17.17
CA PHE A 8 6.28 12.02 17.99
C PHE A 8 6.29 10.55 18.45
N GLU A 9 6.17 10.28 19.75
CA GLU A 9 6.27 8.92 20.28
C GLU A 9 5.16 8.62 21.30
N ASN A 10 4.50 7.46 21.16
CA ASN A 10 3.50 6.93 22.10
C ASN A 10 2.30 7.88 22.31
N ILE A 11 1.79 8.46 21.22
CA ILE A 11 0.69 9.44 21.26
C ILE A 11 -0.56 8.82 20.62
N THR A 12 -1.68 8.85 21.35
CA THR A 12 -3.01 8.73 20.74
C THR A 12 -3.48 10.14 20.39
N PHE A 13 -3.54 10.46 19.10
CA PHE A 13 -3.93 11.78 18.66
C PHE A 13 -5.44 11.96 18.74
N GLU A 14 -5.90 12.92 19.54
CA GLU A 14 -7.27 13.45 19.48
C GLU A 14 -7.38 14.64 18.51
N SER A 15 -6.24 15.29 18.23
CA SER A 15 -6.09 16.30 17.20
C SER A 15 -4.62 16.41 16.78
N LEU A 16 -4.40 16.81 15.54
CA LEU A 16 -3.09 17.17 15.01
C LEU A 16 -3.25 18.47 14.24
N GLU A 17 -2.29 19.40 14.37
CA GLU A 17 -2.38 20.68 13.68
C GLU A 17 -2.24 20.49 12.17
N LYS A 18 -3.23 20.96 11.41
CA LYS A 18 -3.22 20.78 9.95
C LYS A 18 -2.07 21.56 9.31
N GLY A 19 -1.25 20.85 8.53
CA GLY A 19 -0.08 21.47 7.92
C GLY A 19 0.76 20.51 7.09
N LEU A 20 1.94 21.01 6.74
CA LEU A 20 3.03 20.24 6.17
C LEU A 20 3.88 19.67 7.31
N TYR A 21 4.15 18.37 7.21
CA TYR A 21 5.10 17.64 8.03
C TYR A 21 6.21 17.16 7.10
N GLU A 22 7.43 17.60 7.36
CA GLU A 22 8.61 17.27 6.57
C GLU A 22 9.64 16.57 7.47
N GLU A 23 10.18 15.44 7.01
CA GLU A 23 11.20 14.67 7.74
C GLU A 23 10.81 14.36 9.21
N CYS A 24 9.50 14.22 9.47
CA CYS A 24 8.99 13.90 10.80
C CYS A 24 8.91 12.39 11.01
N VAL A 25 9.07 11.97 12.26
CA VAL A 25 9.00 10.56 12.65
C VAL A 25 7.88 10.37 13.65
N PHE A 26 6.94 9.48 13.36
CA PHE A 26 5.87 9.06 14.25
C PHE A 26 6.16 7.63 14.70
N LYS A 27 6.24 7.38 16.01
CA LYS A 27 6.48 6.04 16.58
C LYS A 27 5.39 5.68 17.55
N ASN A 28 4.83 4.47 17.44
CA ASN A 28 3.78 3.99 18.35
C ASN A 28 2.63 4.98 18.50
N CYS A 29 2.28 5.67 17.42
CA CYS A 29 1.22 6.68 17.43
C CYS A 29 -0.08 6.09 16.91
N ASP A 30 -1.20 6.50 17.50
CA ASP A 30 -2.54 6.13 17.07
C ASP A 30 -3.24 7.36 16.47
N PHE A 31 -3.63 7.24 15.20
CA PHE A 31 -4.31 8.26 14.41
C PHE A 31 -5.80 7.95 14.21
N THR A 32 -6.31 6.83 14.74
CA THR A 32 -7.66 6.32 14.43
C THR A 32 -8.80 7.22 14.88
N ALA A 33 -8.55 8.13 15.82
CA ALA A 33 -9.53 9.11 16.30
C ALA A 33 -9.61 10.39 15.44
N ILE A 34 -8.73 10.56 14.44
CA ILE A 34 -8.65 11.77 13.63
C ILE A 34 -8.73 11.50 12.13
N SER A 35 -9.13 12.53 11.38
CA SER A 35 -8.95 12.58 9.94
C SER A 35 -7.62 13.28 9.62
N LEU A 36 -6.89 12.75 8.66
CA LEU A 36 -5.69 13.37 8.11
C LEU A 36 -5.97 14.03 6.74
N ALA A 37 -7.24 14.32 6.43
CA ALA A 37 -7.62 14.91 5.16
C ALA A 37 -6.89 16.24 4.90
N PHE A 38 -6.35 16.38 3.68
CA PHE A 38 -5.58 17.52 3.19
C PHE A 38 -4.29 17.84 3.99
N PHE A 39 -3.77 16.91 4.79
CA PHE A 39 -2.42 17.03 5.34
C PHE A 39 -1.38 16.84 4.23
N LYS A 40 -0.15 17.30 4.48
CA LYS A 40 0.99 16.98 3.64
C LYS A 40 2.07 16.33 4.49
N PHE A 41 2.51 15.16 4.07
CA PHE A 41 3.64 14.45 4.64
C PHE A 41 4.68 14.26 3.54
N GLU A 42 5.88 14.76 3.79
CA GLU A 42 7.02 14.70 2.88
C GLU A 42 8.19 14.07 3.64
N ASN A 43 8.75 12.97 3.12
CA ASN A 43 9.86 12.24 3.73
C ASN A 43 9.61 11.83 5.20
N CYS A 44 8.36 11.57 5.56
CA CYS A 44 7.99 11.21 6.94
C CYS A 44 8.03 9.69 7.15
N THR A 45 8.34 9.28 8.38
CA THR A 45 8.35 7.87 8.76
C THR A 45 7.31 7.57 9.85
N PHE A 46 6.49 6.54 9.63
CA PHE A 46 5.51 6.03 10.58
C PHE A 46 5.91 4.62 11.01
N LYS A 47 6.39 4.48 12.25
CA LYS A 47 6.81 3.20 12.83
C LYS A 47 5.80 2.73 13.85
N GLN A 48 5.32 1.49 13.71
CA GLN A 48 4.40 0.87 14.67
C GLN A 48 3.16 1.73 14.93
N CYS A 49 2.70 2.47 13.92
CA CYS A 49 1.57 3.38 14.03
C CYS A 49 0.26 2.68 13.65
N ASN A 50 -0.84 3.16 14.23
CA ASN A 50 -2.18 2.72 13.88
C ASN A 50 -2.91 3.82 13.11
N LEU A 51 -3.11 3.61 11.81
CA LEU A 51 -3.85 4.49 10.90
C LEU A 51 -5.11 3.80 10.35
N SER A 52 -5.56 2.72 10.98
CA SER A 52 -6.70 1.93 10.50
C SER A 52 -7.94 2.81 10.28
N ASN A 53 -8.54 2.72 9.09
CA ASN A 53 -9.72 3.49 8.66
C ASN A 53 -9.57 5.02 8.70
N VAL A 54 -8.34 5.55 8.83
CA VAL A 54 -8.11 6.99 8.80
C VAL A 54 -8.45 7.53 7.41
N SER A 55 -9.18 8.64 7.38
CA SER A 55 -9.44 9.35 6.13
C SER A 55 -8.19 10.12 5.67
N LEU A 56 -7.69 9.75 4.50
CA LEU A 56 -6.58 10.40 3.79
C LEU A 56 -7.05 11.24 2.58
N ASN A 57 -8.31 11.68 2.59
CA ASN A 57 -8.88 12.42 1.47
C ASN A 57 -8.04 13.69 1.17
N GLN A 58 -7.54 13.78 -0.05
CA GLN A 58 -6.67 14.85 -0.55
C GLN A 58 -5.35 15.03 0.23
N THR A 59 -4.94 14.04 1.01
CA THR A 59 -3.65 14.04 1.72
C THR A 59 -2.51 13.80 0.73
N SER A 60 -1.44 14.58 0.84
CA SER A 60 -0.19 14.31 0.11
C SER A 60 0.70 13.39 0.93
N LEU A 61 1.08 12.25 0.34
CA LEU A 61 2.06 11.31 0.87
C LEU A 61 3.22 11.19 -0.13
N GLN A 62 4.23 12.04 0.05
CA GLN A 62 5.40 12.06 -0.81
C GLN A 62 6.56 11.36 -0.09
N ASP A 63 7.04 10.28 -0.70
CA ASP A 63 8.22 9.54 -0.27
C ASP A 63 8.15 9.20 1.25
N CYS A 64 6.96 8.78 1.71
CA CYS A 64 6.71 8.43 3.11
C CYS A 64 6.95 6.94 3.36
N GLU A 65 7.49 6.64 4.53
CA GLU A 65 7.81 5.27 4.95
C GLU A 65 6.87 4.80 6.08
N PHE A 66 6.35 3.59 5.95
CA PHE A 66 5.56 2.90 6.97
C PHE A 66 6.27 1.60 7.35
N GLU A 67 6.53 1.42 8.64
CA GLU A 67 7.20 0.25 9.19
C GLU A 67 6.31 -0.34 10.29
N GLU A 68 5.97 -1.62 10.19
CA GLU A 68 5.19 -2.35 11.21
C GLU A 68 3.86 -1.65 11.58
N SER A 69 3.27 -0.92 10.63
CA SER A 69 2.10 -0.06 10.87
C SER A 69 0.82 -0.69 10.34
N LYS A 70 -0.32 -0.31 10.94
CA LYS A 70 -1.66 -0.71 10.51
C LYS A 70 -2.28 0.36 9.63
N LEU A 71 -2.54 0.02 8.39
CA LEU A 71 -3.15 0.85 7.35
C LEU A 71 -4.48 0.23 6.86
N THR A 72 -5.06 -0.67 7.66
CA THR A 72 -6.25 -1.45 7.33
C THR A 72 -7.43 -0.56 6.94
N GLY A 73 -8.13 -0.92 5.87
CA GLY A 73 -9.37 -0.25 5.45
C GLY A 73 -9.22 1.17 4.91
N ILE A 74 -7.98 1.64 4.67
CA ILE A 74 -7.75 2.96 4.09
C ILE A 74 -8.15 2.97 2.62
N ASN A 75 -8.88 4.03 2.24
CA ASN A 75 -9.12 4.37 0.84
C ASN A 75 -8.02 5.32 0.35
N PHE A 76 -7.14 4.82 -0.53
CA PHE A 76 -6.08 5.58 -1.18
C PHE A 76 -6.51 6.25 -2.50
N GLN A 77 -7.67 5.91 -3.07
CA GLN A 77 -8.16 6.52 -4.33
C GLN A 77 -8.14 8.06 -4.25
N ASP A 78 -8.54 8.61 -3.11
CA ASP A 78 -8.70 10.05 -2.94
C ASP A 78 -7.44 10.76 -2.40
N VAL A 79 -6.30 10.07 -2.24
CA VAL A 79 -5.05 10.75 -1.89
C VAL A 79 -4.61 11.68 -3.01
N ASN A 80 -3.82 12.71 -2.70
CA ASN A 80 -3.28 13.56 -3.73
C ASN A 80 -2.25 12.76 -4.57
N PRO A 81 -2.48 12.57 -5.88
CA PRO A 81 -1.62 11.74 -6.73
C PRO A 81 -0.27 12.41 -7.06
N PHE A 82 -0.13 13.72 -6.83
CA PHE A 82 1.10 14.44 -7.16
C PHE A 82 2.26 13.97 -6.29
N LEU A 83 3.27 13.38 -6.95
CA LEU A 83 4.45 12.79 -6.31
C LEU A 83 4.10 11.71 -5.27
N PHE A 84 2.94 11.07 -5.41
CA PHE A 84 2.54 9.97 -4.54
C PHE A 84 3.55 8.82 -4.65
N GLY A 85 4.04 8.38 -3.49
CA GLY A 85 4.98 7.27 -3.36
C GLY A 85 5.12 6.91 -1.89
N ILE A 86 4.88 5.64 -1.58
CA ILE A 86 4.99 5.13 -0.21
C ILE A 86 5.80 3.85 -0.18
N ASP A 87 6.60 3.70 0.87
CA ASP A 87 7.29 2.45 1.18
C ASP A 87 6.66 1.85 2.42
N CYS A 88 6.27 0.58 2.34
CA CYS A 88 5.67 -0.15 3.44
C CYS A 88 6.46 -1.45 3.69
N ILE A 89 6.87 -1.65 4.93
CA ILE A 89 7.57 -2.84 5.39
C ILE A 89 6.84 -3.40 6.60
N ASN A 90 6.49 -4.69 6.57
CA ASN A 90 5.80 -5.38 7.67
C ASN A 90 4.44 -4.74 8.02
N CYS A 91 3.75 -4.13 7.06
CA CYS A 91 2.51 -3.39 7.31
C CYS A 91 1.26 -4.23 7.06
N ASP A 92 0.18 -3.90 7.77
CA ASP A 92 -1.15 -4.43 7.50
C ASP A 92 -1.93 -3.46 6.61
N LEU A 93 -2.09 -3.82 5.34
CA LEU A 93 -2.81 -3.11 4.28
C LEU A 93 -4.10 -3.88 3.89
N SER A 94 -4.61 -4.75 4.76
CA SER A 94 -5.85 -5.48 4.50
C SER A 94 -7.02 -4.52 4.27
N LEU A 95 -7.97 -4.93 3.42
CA LEU A 95 -9.18 -4.17 3.09
C LEU A 95 -8.94 -2.77 2.48
N THR A 96 -7.71 -2.48 2.03
CA THR A 96 -7.39 -1.19 1.41
C THR A 96 -7.90 -1.10 -0.03
N TYR A 97 -8.09 0.13 -0.49
CA TYR A 97 -8.60 0.41 -1.83
C TYR A 97 -7.71 1.44 -2.53
N PHE A 98 -7.03 1.03 -3.61
CA PHE A 98 -6.00 1.83 -4.30
C PHE A 98 -6.45 2.39 -5.66
N ALA A 99 -7.75 2.40 -5.96
CA ALA A 99 -8.21 2.63 -7.33
C ALA A 99 -7.62 3.87 -8.01
N GLU A 100 -7.29 3.73 -9.29
CA GLU A 100 -6.74 4.77 -10.16
C GLU A 100 -5.39 5.39 -9.70
N ASN A 101 -4.75 4.86 -8.64
CA ASN A 101 -3.46 5.39 -8.17
C ASN A 101 -2.27 4.94 -9.04
N ASP A 102 -1.22 5.77 -9.06
CA ASP A 102 0.10 5.40 -9.54
C ASP A 102 0.99 4.95 -8.37
N LEU A 103 1.28 3.65 -8.30
CA LEU A 103 2.12 2.99 -7.31
C LEU A 103 3.51 2.63 -7.87
N SER A 104 3.87 3.12 -9.06
CA SER A 104 5.16 2.81 -9.71
C SER A 104 6.39 3.29 -8.92
N ARG A 105 6.18 4.22 -7.97
CA ARG A 105 7.18 4.72 -7.02
C ARG A 105 7.12 4.07 -5.64
N SER A 106 6.17 3.16 -5.41
CA SER A 106 5.92 2.55 -4.10
C SER A 106 6.59 1.18 -3.98
N ASN A 107 6.92 0.78 -2.75
CA ASN A 107 7.38 -0.56 -2.44
C ASN A 107 6.62 -1.14 -1.24
N PHE A 108 6.26 -2.41 -1.34
CA PHE A 108 5.55 -3.16 -0.31
C PHE A 108 6.29 -4.47 -0.04
N ARG A 109 6.98 -4.58 1.09
CA ARG A 109 7.68 -5.81 1.50
C ARG A 109 7.02 -6.41 2.73
N ASN A 110 6.77 -7.72 2.69
CA ASN A 110 6.21 -8.47 3.80
C ASN A 110 4.92 -7.82 4.35
N CYS A 111 4.03 -7.39 3.45
CA CYS A 111 2.79 -6.72 3.81
C CYS A 111 1.60 -7.68 3.73
N ASN A 112 0.54 -7.37 4.47
CA ASN A 112 -0.73 -8.07 4.33
C ASN A 112 -1.69 -7.27 3.45
N PHE A 113 -2.11 -7.81 2.31
CA PHE A 113 -3.10 -7.22 1.42
C PHE A 113 -4.40 -8.02 1.37
N SER A 114 -4.69 -8.80 2.42
CA SER A 114 -5.92 -9.60 2.43
C SER A 114 -7.15 -8.73 2.17
N ASP A 115 -7.94 -9.16 1.17
CA ASP A 115 -9.16 -8.48 0.71
C ASP A 115 -8.95 -7.03 0.21
N ALA A 116 -7.71 -6.63 -0.11
CA ALA A 116 -7.41 -5.34 -0.74
C ALA A 116 -7.80 -5.30 -2.23
N GLN A 117 -8.00 -4.11 -2.77
CA GLN A 117 -8.40 -3.91 -4.16
C GLN A 117 -7.50 -2.92 -4.90
N PHE A 118 -6.98 -3.36 -6.03
CA PHE A 118 -6.22 -2.60 -7.00
C PHE A 118 -7.05 -2.56 -8.30
N LEU A 119 -7.80 -1.48 -8.49
CA LEU A 119 -8.65 -1.27 -9.69
C LEU A 119 -8.05 -0.15 -10.53
N GLU A 120 -7.72 -0.42 -11.79
CA GLU A 120 -7.15 0.58 -12.71
C GLU A 120 -5.85 1.22 -12.19
N VAL A 121 -5.06 0.45 -11.42
CA VAL A 121 -3.82 0.92 -10.76
C VAL A 121 -2.61 0.79 -11.68
N ASN A 122 -1.68 1.75 -11.62
CA ASN A 122 -0.34 1.58 -12.16
C ASN A 122 0.63 1.06 -11.10
N ALA A 123 0.86 -0.25 -11.03
CA ALA A 123 1.82 -0.90 -10.12
C ALA A 123 3.08 -1.40 -10.87
N GLN A 124 3.49 -0.65 -11.91
CA GLN A 124 4.64 -1.03 -12.73
C GLN A 124 5.93 -1.00 -11.90
N GLY A 125 6.64 -2.14 -11.87
CA GLY A 125 7.91 -2.25 -11.15
C GLY A 125 7.78 -2.28 -9.63
N THR A 126 6.57 -2.15 -9.09
CA THR A 126 6.29 -2.18 -7.65
C THR A 126 6.75 -3.49 -7.04
N ASN A 127 7.41 -3.41 -5.89
CA ASN A 127 7.78 -4.57 -5.10
C ASN A 127 6.62 -4.98 -4.20
N PHE A 128 6.20 -6.24 -4.24
CA PHE A 128 5.21 -6.86 -3.37
C PHE A 128 5.79 -8.06 -2.60
N SER A 129 7.12 -8.24 -2.60
CA SER A 129 7.77 -9.46 -2.12
C SER A 129 7.33 -9.86 -0.71
N GLU A 130 7.20 -11.17 -0.48
CA GLU A 130 6.86 -11.76 0.83
C GLU A 130 5.46 -11.37 1.35
N SER A 131 4.61 -10.75 0.52
CA SER A 131 3.30 -10.28 0.95
C SER A 131 2.22 -11.37 0.86
N ASN A 132 1.21 -11.26 1.72
CA ASN A 132 -0.01 -12.05 1.65
C ASN A 132 -1.03 -11.36 0.72
N LEU A 133 -1.47 -12.05 -0.33
CA LEU A 133 -2.41 -11.54 -1.34
C LEU A 133 -3.77 -12.23 -1.31
N LYS A 134 -4.14 -12.84 -0.18
CA LYS A 134 -5.40 -13.57 -0.03
C LYS A 134 -6.60 -12.71 -0.40
N ASN A 135 -7.38 -13.17 -1.38
CA ASN A 135 -8.54 -12.44 -1.91
C ASN A 135 -8.24 -11.03 -2.44
N THR A 136 -6.97 -10.69 -2.66
CA THR A 136 -6.61 -9.40 -3.25
C THR A 136 -7.11 -9.35 -4.69
N VAL A 137 -7.79 -8.27 -5.06
CA VAL A 137 -8.33 -8.09 -6.40
C VAL A 137 -7.38 -7.19 -7.20
N PHE A 138 -6.91 -7.69 -8.33
CA PHE A 138 -6.25 -6.89 -9.37
C PHE A 138 -7.16 -6.87 -10.60
N ASP A 139 -7.72 -5.71 -10.93
CA ASP A 139 -8.55 -5.50 -12.13
C ASP A 139 -8.01 -4.30 -12.92
N GLN A 140 -7.80 -4.50 -14.21
CA GLN A 140 -7.23 -3.46 -15.11
C GLN A 140 -5.93 -2.83 -14.58
N THR A 141 -5.13 -3.58 -13.80
CA THR A 141 -3.90 -3.10 -13.16
C THR A 141 -2.68 -3.36 -14.03
N ASN A 142 -1.78 -2.39 -14.10
CA ASN A 142 -0.46 -2.57 -14.70
C ASN A 142 0.54 -3.13 -13.69
N LEU A 143 0.81 -4.43 -13.76
CA LEU A 143 1.80 -5.15 -12.95
C LEU A 143 3.10 -5.44 -13.73
N SER A 144 3.35 -4.69 -14.82
CA SER A 144 4.53 -4.93 -15.65
C SER A 144 5.80 -4.74 -14.82
N GLY A 145 6.68 -5.73 -14.80
CA GLY A 145 7.91 -5.70 -14.02
C GLY A 145 7.74 -5.78 -12.50
N ALA A 146 6.52 -5.93 -11.98
CA ALA A 146 6.28 -6.06 -10.55
C ALA A 146 7.02 -7.28 -9.97
N TYR A 147 7.48 -7.17 -8.73
CA TYR A 147 8.22 -8.21 -8.03
C TYR A 147 7.35 -8.90 -6.97
N LEU A 148 6.99 -10.15 -7.20
CA LEU A 148 6.06 -10.95 -6.40
C LEU A 148 6.75 -12.24 -5.90
N SER A 149 8.03 -12.19 -5.58
CA SER A 149 8.71 -13.35 -4.99
C SER A 149 8.33 -13.50 -3.52
N GLY A 150 8.12 -14.73 -3.07
CA GLY A 150 7.69 -15.08 -1.72
C GLY A 150 6.23 -14.74 -1.40
N VAL A 151 5.44 -14.24 -2.37
CA VAL A 151 4.03 -13.95 -2.10
C VAL A 151 3.22 -15.21 -1.87
N THR A 152 2.15 -15.09 -1.10
CA THR A 152 1.20 -16.16 -0.81
C THR A 152 -0.20 -15.80 -1.30
N ASP A 153 -1.00 -16.82 -1.59
CA ASP A 153 -2.39 -16.69 -2.06
C ASP A 153 -2.56 -15.83 -3.33
N LEU A 154 -1.57 -15.85 -4.22
CA LEU A 154 -1.62 -15.11 -5.48
C LEU A 154 -2.79 -15.60 -6.36
N SER A 155 -3.63 -14.68 -6.81
CA SER A 155 -4.61 -14.93 -7.86
C SER A 155 -4.73 -13.69 -8.74
N ILE A 156 -4.33 -13.80 -10.00
CA ILE A 156 -4.37 -12.67 -10.94
C ILE A 156 -4.96 -13.14 -12.25
N ASP A 157 -6.01 -12.45 -12.71
CA ASP A 157 -6.48 -12.59 -14.08
C ASP A 157 -5.48 -11.91 -15.03
N ILE A 158 -4.58 -12.71 -15.61
CA ILE A 158 -3.57 -12.20 -16.55
C ILE A 158 -4.17 -11.72 -17.88
N THR A 159 -5.45 -11.97 -18.15
CA THR A 159 -6.15 -11.47 -19.35
C THR A 159 -6.68 -10.05 -19.16
N LYS A 160 -6.89 -9.62 -17.91
CA LYS A 160 -7.35 -8.28 -17.55
C LYS A 160 -6.24 -7.34 -17.07
N ASN A 161 -5.07 -7.88 -16.73
CA ASN A 161 -3.96 -7.14 -16.14
C ASN A 161 -2.72 -7.17 -17.06
N SER A 162 -1.92 -6.11 -17.03
CA SER A 162 -0.64 -6.09 -17.77
C SER A 162 0.46 -6.72 -16.92
N VAL A 163 0.94 -7.90 -17.31
CA VAL A 163 1.91 -8.68 -16.50
C VAL A 163 3.28 -8.84 -17.18
N LYS A 164 3.63 -7.95 -18.13
CA LYS A 164 4.86 -8.06 -18.91
C LYS A 164 6.09 -7.99 -17.98
N LYS A 165 6.97 -9.00 -18.05
CA LYS A 165 8.17 -9.11 -17.19
C LYS A 165 7.87 -9.16 -15.68
N MET A 166 6.63 -9.41 -15.28
CA MET A 166 6.29 -9.68 -13.89
C MET A 166 7.11 -10.86 -13.38
N ARG A 167 7.66 -10.75 -12.17
CA ARG A 167 8.54 -11.74 -11.55
C ARG A 167 7.76 -12.46 -10.45
N VAL A 168 7.49 -13.75 -10.64
CA VAL A 168 6.75 -14.61 -9.71
C VAL A 168 7.53 -15.90 -9.47
N ASP A 169 7.31 -16.52 -8.31
CA ASP A 169 7.86 -17.85 -8.03
C ASP A 169 7.07 -18.94 -8.76
N LEU A 170 7.71 -20.09 -8.97
CA LEU A 170 7.11 -21.23 -9.67
C LEU A 170 5.83 -21.73 -8.98
N ASP A 171 5.84 -21.75 -7.65
CA ASP A 171 4.73 -22.23 -6.82
C ASP A 171 3.47 -21.36 -6.94
N ASN A 172 3.62 -20.12 -7.43
CA ASN A 172 2.54 -19.17 -7.65
C ASN A 172 1.94 -19.22 -9.06
N LEU A 173 2.49 -20.03 -9.97
CA LEU A 173 1.93 -20.17 -11.33
C LEU A 173 0.46 -20.64 -11.36
N PRO A 174 -0.03 -21.55 -10.49
CA PRO A 174 -1.44 -21.92 -10.47
C PRO A 174 -2.37 -20.71 -10.29
N GLY A 175 -1.95 -19.74 -9.48
CA GLY A 175 -2.69 -18.48 -9.24
C GLY A 175 -2.87 -17.61 -10.47
N LEU A 176 -1.92 -17.66 -11.41
CA LEU A 176 -1.99 -16.94 -12.69
C LEU A 176 -2.81 -17.67 -13.76
N LEU A 177 -3.04 -18.97 -13.55
CA LEU A 177 -3.72 -19.86 -14.49
C LEU A 177 -5.17 -20.16 -14.08
N ALA A 178 -5.61 -19.66 -12.92
CA ALA A 178 -6.90 -19.97 -12.30
C ALA A 178 -8.10 -19.73 -13.25
N ASN A 179 -8.02 -18.71 -14.12
CA ASN A 179 -9.14 -18.34 -15.00
C ASN A 179 -9.25 -19.17 -16.28
N PHE A 180 -8.34 -20.12 -16.51
CA PHE A 180 -8.35 -20.96 -17.72
C PHE A 180 -9.04 -22.33 -17.52
N SER A 181 -9.62 -22.60 -16.34
CA SER A 181 -10.29 -23.87 -16.02
C SER A 181 -9.41 -25.11 -16.28
N LEU A 182 -8.13 -25.01 -15.95
CA LEU A 182 -7.15 -26.07 -16.16
C LEU A 182 -7.14 -27.06 -14.99
N GLU A 183 -6.92 -28.34 -15.29
CA GLU A 183 -6.56 -29.36 -14.29
C GLU A 183 -5.04 -29.39 -14.13
N ILE A 184 -4.53 -28.82 -13.04
CA ILE A 184 -3.09 -28.75 -12.75
C ILE A 184 -2.68 -29.99 -11.95
N ILE A 185 -1.68 -30.72 -12.45
CA ILE A 185 -1.12 -31.92 -11.82
C ILE A 185 0.31 -31.59 -11.37
N ALA A 186 0.66 -31.97 -10.14
CA ALA A 186 1.96 -31.71 -9.49
C ALA A 186 3.00 -32.81 -9.78
#